data_AF-A0AAC9IAX3-F1
#
_entry.id   AF-A0AAC9IAX3-F1
#
_cell.length_a   1.000
_cell.length_b   1.000
_cell.length_c   1.000
_cell.angle_alpha   90.00
_cell.angle_beta   90.00
_cell.angle_gamma   90.00
#
_symmetry.space_group_name_H-M   'P 1'
#
loop_
_entity.id
_entity.type
_entity.pdbx_description
1 polymer ?
#
loop_
_entity_poly.entity_id
_entity_poly.type
_entity_poly.pdbx_seq_one_letter_code
_entity_poly.pdbx_strand_id
1 'polypeptide(L)'
;MNDTADPRFTALGGRPGKIVAVHLSYASRADQRGRRPAAPSYFFKPSSSLAASGSEIVRPAGTELLAFEGEIALVIGEPARWVTPDAAWAHVASVTAANDFGLYDLRANDKGSNVRSKGGDGYTPLGPALIDARDVDPAALRLRTWVDGELVQDDSTAGLLFPLAQIVADLSQHFTLETGDVILTGTPAGSSVVTPGQVVEVQVDAGPLSTGRLRTAVVQGDRAFDAALGSLPAVDDTQRTEAWGSAEAAGLVPAAPVLTAALRDKLSRVPVAALSGQLRKRGLNDVTIDGVHALTPGSRFVGTARTLRFVPHREDLFASHGGGQNAQKRAFDAVEEGEVIVIEARGETGSGTLGDILAIRAHARKAAAIVTDGGVRDAEAVAAVGIPVFTAGPHPAVLGRRHVPWETDVAVGCGGTTVEPGDILVGDGDGVIVVPPALAEEVVDAALAQEAEDAWVAQQVASGHPVNGLFPMNAEWRARYESEGRS
;
A
#
# COMPACT_ATOMS: atom_id res chain seq x y z
N MET A 1 -35.47 -33.95 -6.06
CA MET A 1 -35.05 -33.84 -7.47
C MET A 1 -33.64 -34.42 -7.54
N ASN A 2 -33.30 -35.17 -8.59
CA ASN A 2 -32.02 -35.88 -8.65
C ASN A 2 -30.91 -34.87 -8.98
N ASP A 3 -30.28 -34.28 -7.96
CA ASP A 3 -29.22 -33.25 -8.08
C ASP A 3 -28.00 -33.72 -8.90
N THR A 4 -27.87 -35.02 -9.15
CA THR A 4 -26.83 -35.64 -9.97
C THR A 4 -26.88 -35.26 -11.46
N ALA A 5 -27.99 -34.69 -11.93
CA ALA A 5 -28.14 -34.26 -13.33
C ALA A 5 -27.70 -32.81 -13.58
N ASP A 6 -27.43 -32.02 -12.54
CA ASP A 6 -26.97 -30.64 -12.71
C ASP A 6 -25.48 -30.63 -13.09
N PRO A 7 -25.10 -30.06 -14.25
CA PRO A 7 -23.72 -30.07 -14.71
C PRO A 7 -22.76 -29.38 -13.72
N ARG A 8 -23.23 -28.43 -12.92
CA ARG A 8 -22.41 -27.73 -11.91
C ARG A 8 -21.83 -28.66 -10.85
N PHE A 9 -22.54 -29.75 -10.55
CA PHE A 9 -22.19 -30.67 -9.47
C PHE A 9 -21.53 -31.96 -9.97
N THR A 10 -21.27 -32.08 -11.27
CA THR A 10 -20.79 -33.32 -11.89
C THR A 10 -19.50 -33.82 -11.24
N ALA A 11 -18.54 -32.92 -10.97
CA ALA A 11 -17.27 -33.31 -10.32
C ALA A 11 -17.47 -33.85 -8.89
N LEU A 12 -18.48 -33.35 -8.16
CA LEU A 12 -18.75 -33.73 -6.77
C LEU A 12 -19.70 -34.94 -6.66
N GLY A 13 -20.35 -35.34 -7.75
CA GLY A 13 -21.38 -36.39 -7.75
C GLY A 13 -22.70 -35.98 -7.07
N GLY A 14 -22.86 -34.71 -6.69
CA GLY A 14 -24.05 -34.19 -6.02
C GLY A 14 -23.86 -32.77 -5.51
N ARG A 15 -24.98 -32.10 -5.20
CA ARG A 15 -24.97 -30.74 -4.67
C ARG A 15 -24.39 -30.73 -3.24
N PRO A 16 -23.37 -29.91 -2.93
CA PRO A 16 -22.88 -29.79 -1.56
C PRO A 16 -23.91 -29.09 -0.68
N GLY A 17 -23.93 -29.44 0.61
CA GLY A 17 -24.74 -28.75 1.60
C GLY A 17 -24.29 -27.29 1.76
N LYS A 18 -22.97 -27.11 1.92
CA LYS A 18 -22.34 -25.80 2.07
C LYS A 18 -20.94 -25.75 1.44
N ILE A 19 -20.55 -24.52 1.07
CA ILE A 19 -19.19 -24.18 0.64
C ILE A 19 -18.67 -23.15 1.63
N VAL A 20 -17.56 -23.49 2.29
CA VAL A 20 -16.88 -22.62 3.25
C VAL A 20 -15.56 -22.20 2.64
N ALA A 21 -15.25 -20.92 2.67
CA ALA A 21 -14.00 -20.40 2.15
C ALA A 21 -13.22 -19.71 3.27
N VAL A 22 -11.91 -19.95 3.28
CA VAL A 22 -10.97 -19.26 4.16
C VAL A 22 -10.61 -17.92 3.52
N HIS A 23 -10.52 -16.85 4.31
CA HIS A 23 -10.02 -15.58 3.82
C HIS A 23 -8.50 -15.66 3.53
N LEU A 24 -7.68 -14.97 4.33
CA LEU A 24 -6.26 -14.82 4.05
C LEU A 24 -5.48 -16.01 4.63
N SER A 25 -5.09 -16.96 3.78
CA SER A 25 -4.55 -18.26 4.21
C SER A 25 -3.10 -18.54 3.77
N TYR A 26 -2.52 -17.75 2.86
CA TYR A 26 -1.13 -17.91 2.40
C TYR A 26 -0.23 -16.79 2.90
N ALA A 27 1.01 -17.13 3.27
CA ALA A 27 2.03 -16.17 3.68
C ALA A 27 2.37 -15.18 2.54
N SER A 28 2.51 -15.68 1.31
CA SER A 28 2.78 -14.87 0.12
C SER A 28 1.70 -13.80 -0.11
N ARG A 29 0.41 -14.19 -0.01
CA ARG A 29 -0.73 -13.26 -0.13
C ARG A 29 -0.82 -12.30 1.06
N ALA A 30 -0.45 -12.75 2.26
CA ALA A 30 -0.49 -11.92 3.46
C ALA A 30 0.58 -10.82 3.46
N ASP A 31 1.77 -11.15 2.92
CA ASP A 31 2.85 -10.18 2.71
C ASP A 31 2.46 -9.15 1.65
N GLN A 32 1.85 -9.60 0.53
CA GLN A 32 1.32 -8.69 -0.49
C GLN A 32 0.30 -7.69 0.07
N ARG A 33 -0.52 -8.10 1.05
CA ARG A 33 -1.53 -7.24 1.68
C ARG A 33 -1.04 -6.50 2.92
N GLY A 34 0.21 -6.71 3.35
CA GLY A 34 0.78 -6.08 4.55
C GLY A 34 0.09 -6.47 5.87
N ARG A 35 -0.67 -7.57 5.90
CA ARG A 35 -1.40 -8.04 7.09
C ARG A 35 -1.37 -9.56 7.18
N ARG A 36 -0.96 -10.09 8.34
CA ARG A 36 -1.00 -11.53 8.64
C ARG A 36 -2.01 -11.82 9.76
N PRO A 37 -3.08 -12.60 9.50
CA PRO A 37 -4.03 -12.98 10.55
C PRO A 37 -3.42 -14.00 11.52
N ALA A 38 -3.77 -13.89 12.80
CA ALA A 38 -3.33 -14.84 13.83
C ALA A 38 -4.19 -16.12 13.90
N ALA A 39 -5.41 -16.07 13.37
CA ALA A 39 -6.37 -17.16 13.34
C ALA A 39 -7.13 -17.15 12.00
N PRO A 40 -7.61 -18.31 11.51
CA PRO A 40 -8.38 -18.37 10.29
C PRO A 40 -9.72 -17.63 10.45
N SER A 41 -10.22 -17.07 9.35
CA SER A 41 -11.56 -16.51 9.28
C SER A 41 -12.27 -16.99 8.02
N TYR A 42 -13.58 -17.16 8.12
CA TYR A 42 -14.36 -17.88 7.12
C TYR A 42 -15.52 -17.06 6.58
N PHE A 43 -15.95 -17.40 5.38
CA PHE A 43 -17.20 -16.95 4.79
C PHE A 43 -17.86 -18.10 4.03
N PHE A 44 -19.15 -17.96 3.72
CA PHE A 44 -19.89 -18.94 2.94
C PHE A 44 -20.03 -18.51 1.49
N LYS A 45 -19.98 -19.48 0.60
CA LYS A 45 -20.40 -19.31 -0.80
C LYS A 45 -21.67 -20.13 -1.06
N PRO A 46 -22.65 -19.58 -1.79
CA PRO A 46 -23.87 -20.31 -2.10
C PRO A 46 -23.55 -21.46 -3.06
N SER A 47 -24.19 -22.62 -2.89
CA SER A 47 -23.97 -23.76 -3.79
C SER A 47 -24.37 -23.48 -5.25
N SER A 48 -25.19 -22.46 -5.50
CA SER A 48 -25.51 -22.01 -6.86
C SER A 48 -24.32 -21.42 -7.62
N SER A 49 -23.29 -20.94 -6.90
CA SER A 49 -22.06 -20.38 -7.48
C SER A 49 -21.14 -21.43 -8.10
N LEU A 50 -21.38 -22.73 -7.86
CA LEU A 50 -20.55 -23.79 -8.45
C LEU A 50 -20.65 -23.82 -9.97
N ALA A 51 -19.54 -24.19 -10.60
CA ALA A 51 -19.50 -24.50 -12.02
C ALA A 51 -18.47 -25.60 -12.31
N ALA A 52 -18.68 -26.28 -13.44
CA ALA A 52 -17.77 -27.31 -13.92
C ALA A 52 -16.66 -26.71 -14.80
N SER A 53 -15.56 -27.45 -14.96
CA SER A 53 -14.52 -27.08 -15.93
C SER A 53 -15.10 -26.94 -17.34
N GLY A 54 -14.63 -25.91 -18.05
CA GLY A 54 -15.12 -25.53 -19.37
C GLY A 54 -16.29 -24.54 -19.36
N SER A 55 -16.83 -24.18 -18.18
CA SER A 55 -17.90 -23.19 -18.08
C SER A 55 -17.43 -21.77 -18.36
N GLU A 56 -18.41 -20.91 -18.62
CA GLU A 56 -18.22 -19.46 -18.65
C GLU A 56 -18.57 -18.83 -17.31
N ILE A 57 -17.85 -17.76 -16.96
CA ILE A 57 -18.19 -16.86 -15.85
C ILE A 57 -18.53 -15.48 -16.42
N VAL A 58 -19.67 -14.94 -16.00
CA VAL A 58 -20.14 -13.64 -16.48
C VAL A 58 -19.61 -12.53 -15.59
N ARG A 59 -18.92 -11.55 -16.19
CA ARG A 59 -18.70 -10.23 -15.57
C ARG A 59 -19.91 -9.33 -15.88
N PRO A 60 -20.73 -8.93 -14.89
CA PRO A 60 -21.92 -8.10 -15.13
C PRO A 60 -21.61 -6.77 -15.84
N ALA A 61 -22.64 -6.13 -16.39
CA ALA A 61 -22.47 -4.80 -16.96
C ALA A 61 -22.30 -3.75 -15.85
N GLY A 62 -21.43 -2.76 -16.09
CA GLY A 62 -21.13 -1.71 -15.11
C GLY A 62 -20.17 -2.12 -13.99
N THR A 63 -19.43 -3.22 -14.17
CA THR A 63 -18.38 -3.66 -13.24
C THR A 63 -17.05 -3.89 -13.95
N GLU A 64 -15.95 -3.74 -13.23
CA GLU A 64 -14.60 -3.81 -13.80
C GLU A 64 -13.66 -4.79 -13.07
N LEU A 65 -13.81 -5.03 -11.76
CA LEU A 65 -12.85 -5.78 -10.94
C LEU A 65 -13.29 -7.22 -10.66
N LEU A 66 -13.52 -8.02 -11.71
CA LEU A 66 -13.68 -9.47 -11.57
C LEU A 66 -12.30 -10.10 -11.38
N ALA A 67 -12.01 -10.62 -10.20
CA ALA A 67 -10.73 -11.23 -9.88
C ALA A 67 -10.82 -12.74 -9.72
N PHE A 68 -9.76 -13.44 -10.14
CA PHE A 68 -9.59 -14.86 -9.89
C PHE A 68 -8.79 -15.09 -8.61
N GLU A 69 -9.05 -16.22 -7.95
CA GLU A 69 -8.29 -16.68 -6.79
C GLU A 69 -8.17 -18.21 -6.94
N GLY A 70 -7.07 -18.70 -7.52
CA GLY A 70 -6.85 -20.14 -7.61
C GLY A 70 -6.66 -20.73 -6.22
N GLU A 71 -7.33 -21.86 -5.94
CA GLU A 71 -7.32 -22.49 -4.62
C GLU A 71 -7.28 -24.02 -4.70
N ILE A 72 -6.87 -24.61 -3.58
CA ILE A 72 -7.08 -26.03 -3.29
C ILE A 72 -8.44 -26.15 -2.60
N ALA A 73 -9.27 -27.07 -3.08
CA ALA A 73 -10.55 -27.38 -2.46
C ALA A 73 -10.52 -28.77 -1.81
N LEU A 74 -11.06 -28.88 -0.61
CA LEU A 74 -11.27 -30.14 0.11
C LEU A 74 -12.74 -30.53 0.02
N VAL A 75 -13.02 -31.78 -0.32
CA VAL A 75 -14.38 -32.34 -0.31
C VAL A 75 -14.50 -33.28 0.89
N ILE A 76 -15.47 -33.01 1.76
CA ILE A 76 -15.70 -33.80 2.98
C ILE A 76 -16.37 -35.13 2.62
N GLY A 77 -15.79 -36.23 3.08
CA GLY A 77 -16.27 -37.59 2.85
C GLY A 77 -17.05 -38.18 4.00
N GLU A 78 -16.70 -37.80 5.22
CA GLU A 78 -17.39 -38.24 6.45
C GLU A 78 -17.68 -37.04 7.35
N PRO A 79 -18.84 -37.02 8.04
CA PRO A 79 -19.18 -35.90 8.89
C PRO A 79 -18.12 -35.64 9.97
N ALA A 80 -17.70 -34.38 10.12
CA ALA A 80 -16.71 -33.97 11.10
C ALA A 80 -17.32 -32.97 12.10
N ARG A 81 -17.16 -33.25 13.39
CA ARG A 81 -17.58 -32.36 14.48
C ARG A 81 -16.63 -32.50 15.66
N TRP A 82 -16.08 -31.37 16.12
CA TRP A 82 -15.10 -31.32 17.21
C TRP A 82 -13.91 -32.29 17.02
N VAL A 83 -13.43 -32.43 15.78
CA VAL A 83 -12.31 -33.35 15.47
C VAL A 83 -10.98 -32.69 15.78
N THR A 84 -9.98 -33.49 16.19
CA THR A 84 -8.62 -33.00 16.41
C THR A 84 -7.90 -32.82 15.07
N PRO A 85 -6.85 -31.97 14.99
CA PRO A 85 -6.05 -31.82 13.76
C PRO A 85 -5.51 -33.16 13.22
N ASP A 86 -5.04 -34.05 14.09
CA ASP A 86 -4.50 -35.36 13.68
C ASP A 86 -5.56 -36.31 13.10
N ALA A 87 -6.83 -36.16 13.50
CA ALA A 87 -7.95 -36.95 12.98
C ALA A 87 -8.63 -36.29 11.78
N ALA A 88 -8.44 -34.99 11.58
CA ALA A 88 -9.22 -34.19 10.65
C ALA A 88 -9.09 -34.64 9.18
N TRP A 89 -7.89 -35.06 8.76
CA TRP A 89 -7.65 -35.48 7.37
C TRP A 89 -8.45 -36.72 6.97
N ALA A 90 -8.74 -37.62 7.92
CA ALA A 90 -9.53 -38.82 7.67
C ALA A 90 -10.98 -38.53 7.22
N HIS A 91 -11.47 -37.32 7.49
CA HIS A 91 -12.79 -36.88 7.08
C HIS A 91 -12.84 -36.28 5.67
N VAL A 92 -11.69 -36.03 5.04
CA VAL A 92 -11.59 -35.51 3.67
C VAL A 92 -11.66 -36.69 2.71
N ALA A 93 -12.61 -36.68 1.77
CA ALA A 93 -12.69 -37.70 0.72
C ALA A 93 -11.70 -37.40 -0.41
N SER A 94 -11.61 -36.14 -0.83
CA SER A 94 -10.79 -35.77 -1.97
C SER A 94 -10.32 -34.33 -1.95
N VAL A 95 -9.27 -34.09 -2.74
CA VAL A 95 -8.71 -32.78 -3.05
C VAL A 95 -8.94 -32.48 -4.52
N THR A 96 -9.23 -31.22 -4.85
CA THR A 96 -9.39 -30.76 -6.23
C THR A 96 -8.96 -29.32 -6.41
N ALA A 97 -8.79 -28.87 -7.67
CA ALA A 97 -8.63 -27.47 -7.98
C ALA A 97 -9.97 -26.73 -7.88
N ALA A 98 -9.91 -25.47 -7.46
CA ALA A 98 -11.04 -24.55 -7.46
C ALA A 98 -10.57 -23.13 -7.82
N ASN A 99 -11.52 -22.29 -8.23
CA ASN A 99 -11.26 -20.86 -8.41
C ASN A 99 -12.31 -20.06 -7.63
N ASP A 100 -11.87 -19.31 -6.62
CA ASP A 100 -12.70 -18.46 -5.80
C ASP A 100 -12.88 -17.06 -6.43
N PHE A 101 -13.57 -17.01 -7.57
CA PHE A 101 -13.83 -15.75 -8.24
C PHE A 101 -14.58 -14.76 -7.35
N GLY A 102 -14.22 -13.49 -7.47
CA GLY A 102 -14.89 -12.40 -6.75
C GLY A 102 -14.99 -11.14 -7.58
N LEU A 103 -16.14 -10.47 -7.49
CA LEU A 103 -16.39 -9.16 -8.08
C LEU A 103 -16.18 -8.07 -7.03
N TYR A 104 -15.02 -7.42 -7.08
CA TYR A 104 -14.57 -6.55 -5.98
C TYR A 104 -15.32 -5.22 -5.92
N ASP A 105 -15.96 -4.82 -7.02
CA ASP A 105 -16.87 -3.68 -7.11
C ASP A 105 -18.04 -3.76 -6.10
N LEU A 106 -18.34 -4.96 -5.60
CA LEU A 106 -19.45 -5.19 -4.66
C LEU A 106 -19.01 -5.23 -3.19
N ARG A 107 -17.72 -5.04 -2.89
CA ARG A 107 -17.18 -5.16 -1.52
C ARG A 107 -17.60 -4.05 -0.58
N ALA A 108 -17.93 -2.86 -1.09
CA ALA A 108 -18.19 -1.67 -0.27
C ALA A 108 -19.21 -1.92 0.85
N ASN A 109 -20.28 -2.65 0.54
CA ASN A 109 -21.36 -2.98 1.47
C ASN A 109 -21.36 -4.45 1.94
N ASP A 110 -20.31 -5.21 1.62
CA ASP A 110 -20.24 -6.66 1.83
C ASP A 110 -19.02 -7.06 2.69
N LYS A 111 -18.42 -6.09 3.39
CA LYS A 111 -17.22 -6.28 4.21
C LYS A 111 -17.43 -7.39 5.24
N GLY A 112 -16.72 -8.50 5.05
CA GLY A 112 -16.68 -9.66 5.97
C GLY A 112 -17.69 -10.77 5.67
N SER A 113 -18.80 -10.48 4.97
CA SER A 113 -19.79 -11.50 4.57
C SER A 113 -19.45 -12.13 3.22
N ASN A 114 -18.94 -11.32 2.28
CA ASN A 114 -18.55 -11.70 0.92
C ASN A 114 -19.66 -12.32 0.06
N VAL A 115 -20.91 -12.36 0.52
CA VAL A 115 -22.02 -13.00 -0.20
C VAL A 115 -22.26 -12.34 -1.56
N ARG A 116 -22.16 -11.01 -1.64
CA ARG A 116 -22.40 -10.26 -2.89
C ARG A 116 -21.23 -10.38 -3.84
N SER A 117 -20.03 -10.23 -3.31
CA SER A 117 -18.80 -10.21 -4.13
C SER A 117 -18.38 -11.61 -4.59
N LYS A 118 -18.61 -12.66 -3.79
CA LYS A 118 -18.14 -14.04 -4.05
C LYS A 118 -19.27 -15.02 -4.39
N GLY A 119 -20.53 -14.61 -4.33
CA GLY A 119 -21.68 -15.52 -4.45
C GLY A 119 -22.34 -15.62 -5.82
N GLY A 120 -21.81 -14.97 -6.86
CA GLY A 120 -22.38 -15.01 -8.21
C GLY A 120 -22.42 -16.41 -8.82
N ASP A 121 -23.33 -16.63 -9.76
CA ASP A 121 -23.39 -17.90 -10.51
C ASP A 121 -22.09 -18.12 -11.28
N GLY A 122 -21.50 -19.30 -11.14
CA GLY A 122 -20.20 -19.66 -11.72
C GLY A 122 -18.98 -19.07 -11.01
N TYR A 123 -19.12 -18.44 -9.84
CA TYR A 123 -18.00 -17.84 -9.09
C TYR A 123 -17.22 -18.87 -8.25
N THR A 124 -17.57 -20.16 -8.35
CA THR A 124 -16.85 -21.27 -7.73
C THR A 124 -16.64 -22.43 -8.71
N PRO A 125 -15.90 -22.26 -9.82
CA PRO A 125 -15.52 -23.40 -10.63
C PRO A 125 -14.70 -24.38 -9.79
N LEU A 126 -14.96 -25.68 -9.96
CA LEU A 126 -14.30 -26.74 -9.21
C LEU A 126 -14.13 -28.00 -10.08
N GLY A 127 -13.03 -28.72 -9.90
CA GLY A 127 -12.69 -29.93 -10.67
C GLY A 127 -11.38 -29.76 -11.45
N PRO A 128 -11.24 -30.33 -12.68
CA PRO A 128 -12.16 -31.27 -13.32
C PRO A 128 -12.10 -32.69 -12.73
N ALA A 129 -11.01 -33.05 -12.06
CA ALA A 129 -10.84 -34.36 -11.43
C ALA A 129 -10.60 -34.23 -9.91
N LEU A 130 -11.11 -35.20 -9.16
CA LEU A 130 -10.88 -35.36 -7.74
C LEU A 130 -9.68 -36.29 -7.50
N ILE A 131 -8.77 -35.92 -6.61
CA ILE A 131 -7.69 -36.78 -6.12
C ILE A 131 -8.13 -37.37 -4.77
N ASP A 132 -8.07 -38.69 -4.61
CA ASP A 132 -8.41 -39.36 -3.35
C ASP A 132 -7.49 -38.90 -2.22
N ALA A 133 -8.07 -38.38 -1.14
CA ALA A 133 -7.30 -37.80 -0.04
C ALA A 133 -6.44 -38.83 0.72
N ARG A 134 -6.72 -40.13 0.58
CA ARG A 134 -5.92 -41.21 1.17
C ARG A 134 -4.54 -41.35 0.51
N ASP A 135 -4.42 -40.92 -0.74
CA ASP A 135 -3.18 -40.95 -1.52
C ASP A 135 -2.44 -39.59 -1.50
N VAL A 136 -2.86 -38.66 -0.62
CA VAL A 136 -2.36 -37.28 -0.56
C VAL A 136 -1.69 -37.01 0.79
N ASP A 137 -0.48 -36.45 0.74
CA ASP A 137 0.10 -35.74 1.88
C ASP A 137 -0.43 -34.29 1.89
N PRO A 138 -1.23 -33.87 2.90
CA PRO A 138 -1.80 -32.53 2.96
C PRO A 138 -0.75 -31.41 3.08
N ALA A 139 0.51 -31.73 3.38
CA ALA A 139 1.60 -30.75 3.43
C ALA A 139 2.35 -30.60 2.10
N ALA A 140 2.09 -31.44 1.09
CA ALA A 140 2.87 -31.51 -0.15
C ALA A 140 2.04 -31.32 -1.44
N LEU A 141 0.97 -30.51 -1.39
CA LEU A 141 0.19 -30.14 -2.56
C LEU A 141 0.77 -28.91 -3.23
N ARG A 142 0.76 -28.89 -4.57
CA ARG A 142 1.16 -27.72 -5.38
C ARG A 142 -0.05 -27.15 -6.10
N LEU A 143 -0.19 -25.84 -6.06
CA LEU A 143 -1.25 -25.07 -6.71
C LEU A 143 -0.63 -24.19 -7.80
N ARG A 144 -1.20 -24.24 -8.99
CA ARG A 144 -0.82 -23.36 -10.10
C ARG A 144 -2.04 -22.77 -10.80
N THR A 145 -1.92 -21.50 -11.17
CA THR A 145 -2.95 -20.77 -11.92
C THR A 145 -2.36 -20.12 -13.15
N TRP A 146 -3.07 -20.21 -14.27
CA TRP A 146 -2.72 -19.53 -15.52
C TRP A 146 -3.84 -18.62 -15.98
N VAL A 147 -3.47 -17.50 -16.61
CA VAL A 147 -4.39 -16.64 -17.37
C VAL A 147 -3.89 -16.59 -18.80
N ASP A 148 -4.71 -17.01 -19.75
CA ASP A 148 -4.35 -17.11 -21.18
C ASP A 148 -3.03 -17.87 -21.45
N GLY A 149 -2.74 -18.86 -20.60
CA GLY A 149 -1.53 -19.68 -20.66
C GLY A 149 -0.31 -19.12 -19.93
N GLU A 150 -0.35 -17.89 -19.43
CA GLU A 150 0.69 -17.31 -18.59
C GLU A 150 0.55 -17.78 -17.14
N LEU A 151 1.63 -18.28 -16.53
CA LEU A 151 1.64 -18.74 -15.14
C LEU A 151 1.66 -17.53 -14.19
N VAL A 152 0.57 -17.32 -13.44
CA VAL A 152 0.38 -16.15 -12.57
C VAL A 152 0.38 -16.50 -11.08
N GLN A 153 0.10 -17.75 -10.72
CA GLN A 153 0.26 -18.25 -9.35
C GLN A 153 1.00 -19.60 -9.38
N ASP A 154 1.96 -19.79 -8.48
CA ASP A 154 2.68 -21.05 -8.29
C ASP A 154 3.15 -21.11 -6.83
N ASP A 155 2.44 -21.88 -6.01
CA ASP A 155 2.72 -22.04 -4.58
C ASP A 155 2.39 -23.47 -4.14
N SER A 156 2.65 -23.78 -2.88
CA SER A 156 2.35 -25.07 -2.28
C SER A 156 1.73 -24.92 -0.90
N THR A 157 1.20 -26.02 -0.36
CA THR A 157 0.69 -26.05 1.02
C THR A 157 1.74 -25.69 2.08
N ALA A 158 3.03 -25.69 1.76
CA ALA A 158 4.08 -25.15 2.64
C ALA A 158 3.97 -23.63 2.85
N GLY A 159 3.32 -22.91 1.93
CA GLY A 159 3.05 -21.48 2.02
C GLY A 159 1.80 -21.12 2.85
N LEU A 160 1.03 -22.11 3.31
CA LEU A 160 -0.16 -21.87 4.13
C LEU A 160 0.20 -21.37 5.53
N LEU A 161 -0.53 -20.34 5.98
CA LEU A 161 -0.52 -19.86 7.35
C LEU A 161 -1.20 -20.86 8.30
N PHE A 162 -2.22 -21.55 7.79
CA PHE A 162 -3.02 -22.53 8.53
C PHE A 162 -2.99 -23.87 7.77
N PRO A 163 -2.38 -24.93 8.31
CA PRO A 163 -2.38 -26.25 7.69
C PRO A 163 -3.81 -26.75 7.38
N LEU A 164 -3.96 -27.52 6.29
CA LEU A 164 -5.26 -28.00 5.83
C LEU A 164 -6.05 -28.77 6.91
N ALA A 165 -5.36 -29.63 7.66
CA ALA A 165 -5.96 -30.38 8.75
C ALA A 165 -6.43 -29.47 9.91
N GLN A 166 -5.71 -28.37 10.18
CA GLN A 166 -6.13 -27.36 11.15
C GLN A 166 -7.42 -26.68 10.69
N ILE A 167 -7.55 -26.31 9.41
CA ILE A 167 -8.76 -25.67 8.87
C ILE A 167 -9.99 -26.57 9.08
N VAL A 168 -9.89 -27.87 8.76
CA VAL A 168 -11.00 -28.83 8.96
C VAL A 168 -11.34 -28.98 10.45
N ALA A 169 -10.33 -29.18 11.31
CA ALA A 169 -10.52 -29.29 12.75
C ALA A 169 -11.21 -28.05 13.32
N ASP A 170 -10.72 -26.85 12.95
CA ASP A 170 -11.22 -25.58 13.45
C ASP A 170 -12.67 -25.32 13.03
N LEU A 171 -13.01 -25.50 11.75
CA LEU A 171 -14.39 -25.41 11.26
C LEU A 171 -15.34 -26.36 11.99
N SER A 172 -14.87 -27.58 12.25
CA SER A 172 -15.67 -28.60 12.95
C SER A 172 -16.03 -28.23 14.40
N GLN A 173 -15.36 -27.24 14.99
CA GLN A 173 -15.73 -26.72 16.32
C GLN A 173 -17.03 -25.91 16.25
N HIS A 174 -17.22 -25.18 15.15
CA HIS A 174 -18.34 -24.26 14.99
C HIS A 174 -19.61 -24.96 14.53
N PHE A 175 -19.49 -25.88 13.58
CA PHE A 175 -20.62 -26.62 13.02
C PHE A 175 -20.17 -27.96 12.46
N THR A 176 -21.13 -28.87 12.24
CA THR A 176 -20.85 -30.15 11.59
C THR A 176 -20.53 -29.92 10.12
N LEU A 177 -19.34 -30.35 9.69
CA LEU A 177 -19.04 -30.54 8.28
C LEU A 177 -19.75 -31.82 7.83
N GLU A 178 -20.49 -31.76 6.73
CA GLU A 178 -21.32 -32.84 6.23
C GLU A 178 -20.69 -33.46 4.99
N THR A 179 -21.05 -34.71 4.70
CA THR A 179 -20.58 -35.40 3.48
C THR A 179 -20.96 -34.59 2.24
N GLY A 180 -19.98 -34.33 1.38
CA GLY A 180 -20.12 -33.54 0.16
C GLY A 180 -19.83 -32.04 0.34
N ASP A 181 -19.68 -31.53 1.57
CA ASP A 181 -19.31 -30.14 1.77
C ASP A 181 -17.93 -29.82 1.18
N VAL A 182 -17.75 -28.56 0.78
CA VAL A 182 -16.52 -28.07 0.17
C VAL A 182 -15.87 -27.02 1.05
N ILE A 183 -14.56 -27.13 1.24
CA ILE A 183 -13.73 -26.10 1.87
C ILE A 183 -12.74 -25.54 0.85
N LEU A 184 -12.81 -24.23 0.58
CA LEU A 184 -11.83 -23.49 -0.20
C LEU A 184 -10.75 -22.93 0.73
N THR A 185 -9.48 -23.28 0.51
CA THR A 185 -8.44 -23.17 1.55
C THR A 185 -7.66 -21.85 1.51
N GLY A 186 -8.05 -20.91 0.66
CA GLY A 186 -7.41 -19.63 0.39
C GLY A 186 -6.47 -19.68 -0.82
N THR A 187 -6.03 -18.50 -1.26
CA THR A 187 -5.23 -18.29 -2.47
C THR A 187 -3.84 -17.69 -2.16
N PRO A 188 -2.78 -18.06 -2.91
CA PRO A 188 -1.45 -17.44 -2.81
C PRO A 188 -1.39 -16.06 -3.49
N ALA A 189 -0.24 -15.40 -3.41
CA ALA A 189 0.02 -14.19 -4.20
C ALA A 189 -0.14 -14.45 -5.72
N GLY A 190 -0.38 -13.39 -6.50
CA GLY A 190 -0.56 -13.46 -7.96
C GLY A 190 -2.01 -13.48 -8.44
N SER A 191 -2.99 -13.54 -7.53
CA SER A 191 -4.39 -13.23 -7.84
C SER A 191 -4.53 -11.78 -8.32
N SER A 192 -5.23 -11.58 -9.44
CA SER A 192 -5.50 -10.28 -10.06
C SER A 192 -6.84 -10.26 -10.81
N VAL A 193 -7.16 -9.13 -11.44
CA VAL A 193 -8.35 -8.93 -12.28
C VAL A 193 -8.22 -9.66 -13.61
N VAL A 194 -9.33 -10.23 -14.09
CA VAL A 194 -9.48 -10.81 -15.42
C VAL A 194 -10.61 -10.13 -16.19
N THR A 195 -10.43 -10.04 -17.50
CA THR A 195 -11.33 -9.34 -18.41
C THR A 195 -12.07 -10.31 -19.33
N PRO A 196 -13.26 -9.94 -19.82
CA PRO A 196 -13.98 -10.73 -20.83
C PRO A 196 -13.12 -11.07 -22.04
N GLY A 197 -13.17 -12.33 -22.46
CA GLY A 197 -12.33 -12.92 -23.50
C GLY A 197 -11.16 -13.74 -22.95
N GLN A 198 -10.75 -13.50 -21.69
CA GLN A 198 -9.66 -14.24 -21.06
C GLN A 198 -10.12 -15.59 -20.50
N VAL A 199 -9.17 -16.50 -20.34
CA VAL A 199 -9.38 -17.84 -19.78
C VAL A 199 -8.49 -18.04 -18.59
N VAL A 200 -9.08 -18.47 -17.47
CA VAL A 200 -8.34 -18.83 -16.26
C VAL A 200 -8.29 -20.35 -16.12
N GLU A 201 -7.12 -20.88 -15.81
CA GLU A 201 -6.90 -22.30 -15.57
C GLU A 201 -6.28 -22.53 -14.20
N VAL A 202 -6.86 -23.40 -13.37
CA VAL A 202 -6.28 -23.78 -12.06
C VAL A 202 -5.95 -25.26 -12.06
N GLN A 203 -4.81 -25.64 -11.48
CA GLN A 203 -4.38 -27.03 -11.33
C GLN A 203 -3.85 -27.25 -9.92
N VAL A 204 -4.19 -28.41 -9.35
CA VAL A 204 -3.59 -28.91 -8.12
C VAL A 204 -2.92 -30.25 -8.40
N ASP A 205 -1.68 -30.40 -7.94
CA ASP A 205 -0.92 -31.64 -8.03
C ASP A 205 -0.57 -32.17 -6.64
N ALA A 206 -0.59 -33.49 -6.51
CA ALA A 206 -0.19 -34.24 -5.32
C ALA A 206 0.86 -35.29 -5.72
N GLY A 207 2.14 -34.89 -5.73
CA GLY A 207 3.21 -35.73 -6.27
C GLY A 207 2.96 -36.08 -7.75
N PRO A 208 2.78 -37.37 -8.13
CA PRO A 208 2.48 -37.77 -9.51
C PRO A 208 1.01 -37.59 -9.91
N LEU A 209 0.11 -37.31 -8.97
CA LEU A 209 -1.33 -37.15 -9.20
C LEU A 209 -1.64 -35.70 -9.57
N SER A 210 -2.64 -35.50 -10.43
CA SER A 210 -3.05 -34.17 -10.88
C SER A 210 -4.56 -34.09 -11.06
N THR A 211 -5.13 -32.94 -10.72
CA THR A 211 -6.54 -32.65 -11.01
C THR A 211 -6.80 -32.38 -12.49
N GLY A 212 -5.74 -32.17 -13.28
CA GLY A 212 -5.84 -31.52 -14.59
C GLY A 212 -6.18 -30.03 -14.45
N ARG A 213 -6.35 -29.34 -15.59
CA ARG A 213 -6.66 -27.91 -15.62
C ARG A 213 -8.17 -27.65 -15.52
N LEU A 214 -8.57 -27.02 -14.42
CA LEU A 214 -9.89 -26.40 -14.25
C LEU A 214 -9.94 -25.14 -15.09
N ARG A 215 -10.63 -25.18 -16.22
CA ARG A 215 -10.67 -24.09 -17.20
C ARG A 215 -11.96 -23.29 -17.05
N THR A 216 -11.88 -21.96 -17.02
CA THR A 216 -13.04 -21.07 -16.96
C THR A 216 -12.84 -19.90 -17.93
N ALA A 217 -13.80 -19.67 -18.83
CA ALA A 217 -13.75 -18.54 -19.76
C ALA A 217 -14.55 -17.36 -19.21
N VAL A 218 -13.99 -16.15 -19.28
CA VAL A 218 -14.65 -14.93 -18.82
C VAL A 218 -15.44 -14.30 -19.96
N VAL A 219 -16.70 -13.99 -19.74
CA VAL A 219 -17.57 -13.34 -20.74
C VAL A 219 -18.20 -12.06 -20.18
N GLN A 220 -18.52 -11.12 -21.07
CA GLN A 220 -19.18 -9.86 -20.69
C GLN A 220 -20.69 -10.08 -20.63
N GLY A 221 -21.29 -9.76 -19.49
CA GLY A 221 -22.73 -9.67 -19.33
C GLY A 221 -23.28 -8.33 -19.82
N ASP A 222 -24.54 -8.33 -20.23
CA ASP A 222 -25.29 -7.15 -20.70
C ASP A 222 -26.17 -6.53 -19.59
N ARG A 223 -26.43 -7.29 -18.52
CA ARG A 223 -27.31 -6.87 -17.43
C ARG A 223 -26.56 -6.03 -16.39
N ALA A 224 -27.07 -4.81 -16.17
CA ALA A 224 -26.63 -3.92 -15.10
C ALA A 224 -27.41 -4.15 -13.80
N PHE A 225 -26.84 -3.68 -12.69
CA PHE A 225 -27.51 -3.64 -11.40
C PHE A 225 -28.57 -2.52 -11.38
N ASP A 226 -29.71 -2.80 -10.74
CA ASP A 226 -30.82 -1.84 -10.61
C ASP A 226 -30.66 -1.00 -9.33
N ALA A 227 -30.48 0.32 -9.53
CA ALA A 227 -30.33 1.29 -8.44
C ALA A 227 -31.57 1.39 -7.54
N ALA A 228 -32.75 0.99 -8.03
CA ALA A 228 -33.98 1.00 -7.25
C ALA A 228 -34.07 -0.17 -6.26
N LEU A 229 -33.30 -1.25 -6.45
CA LEU A 229 -33.34 -2.45 -5.61
C LEU A 229 -32.28 -2.48 -4.52
N GLY A 230 -31.13 -1.84 -4.73
CA GLY A 230 -30.06 -1.84 -3.75
C GLY A 230 -28.81 -1.11 -4.23
N SER A 231 -27.74 -1.22 -3.44
CA SER A 231 -26.50 -0.53 -3.75
C SER A 231 -25.85 -1.05 -5.04
N LEU A 232 -25.35 -0.13 -5.84
CA LEU A 232 -24.64 -0.40 -7.08
C LEU A 232 -23.19 -0.84 -6.83
N PRO A 233 -22.55 -1.42 -7.85
CA PRO A 233 -21.09 -1.53 -7.90
C PRO A 233 -20.41 -0.18 -7.67
N ALA A 234 -19.36 -0.17 -6.86
CA ALA A 234 -18.57 1.02 -6.55
C ALA A 234 -17.09 0.66 -6.43
N VAL A 235 -16.25 1.50 -7.03
CA VAL A 235 -14.81 1.29 -7.20
C VAL A 235 -14.06 2.61 -7.10
N ASP A 236 -13.08 2.65 -6.21
CA ASP A 236 -12.10 3.73 -6.09
C ASP A 236 -10.68 3.26 -6.48
N ASP A 237 -9.74 4.18 -6.55
CA ASP A 237 -8.36 3.89 -6.97
C ASP A 237 -7.62 2.98 -5.99
N THR A 238 -8.02 2.97 -4.71
CA THR A 238 -7.48 2.04 -3.71
C THR A 238 -7.91 0.62 -4.06
N GLN A 239 -9.19 0.41 -4.33
CA GLN A 239 -9.72 -0.90 -4.73
C GLN A 239 -9.13 -1.37 -6.06
N ARG A 240 -8.95 -0.47 -7.03
CA ARG A 240 -8.27 -0.80 -8.30
C ARG A 240 -6.84 -1.26 -8.06
N THR A 241 -6.07 -0.49 -7.30
CA THR A 241 -4.68 -0.81 -6.95
C THR A 241 -4.57 -2.15 -6.25
N GLU A 242 -5.42 -2.42 -5.26
CA GLU A 242 -5.46 -3.70 -4.54
C GLU A 242 -5.86 -4.87 -5.44
N ALA A 243 -6.81 -4.67 -6.36
CA ALA A 243 -7.32 -5.71 -7.25
C ALA A 243 -6.31 -6.10 -8.33
N TRP A 244 -5.65 -5.11 -8.93
CA TRP A 244 -4.63 -5.32 -9.96
C TRP A 244 -3.25 -5.67 -9.39
N GLY A 245 -3.01 -5.36 -8.11
CA GLY A 245 -1.77 -5.59 -7.38
C GLY A 245 -0.82 -4.38 -7.35
N SER A 246 -0.99 -3.40 -8.24
CA SER A 246 -0.29 -2.11 -8.22
C SER A 246 -1.09 -1.03 -8.97
N ALA A 247 -0.72 0.23 -8.79
CA ALA A 247 -1.37 1.36 -9.47
C ALA A 247 -1.07 1.33 -10.98
N GLU A 248 0.17 1.00 -11.35
CA GLU A 248 0.60 0.87 -12.74
C GLU A 248 -0.16 -0.25 -13.46
N ALA A 249 -0.31 -1.41 -12.81
CA ALA A 249 -1.08 -2.53 -13.34
C ALA A 249 -2.58 -2.19 -13.46
N ALA A 250 -3.10 -1.33 -12.59
CA ALA A 250 -4.46 -0.80 -12.68
C ALA A 250 -4.65 0.26 -13.80
N GLY A 251 -3.59 0.60 -14.55
CA GLY A 251 -3.64 1.66 -15.54
C GLY A 251 -3.82 3.05 -14.92
N LEU A 252 -3.61 3.18 -13.60
CA LEU A 252 -3.59 4.46 -12.92
C LEU A 252 -2.26 5.11 -13.30
N VAL A 253 -2.36 6.22 -14.03
CA VAL A 253 -1.20 7.04 -14.35
C VAL A 253 -0.65 7.54 -13.01
N PRO A 254 0.63 7.26 -12.67
CA PRO A 254 1.25 7.90 -11.53
C PRO A 254 1.03 9.40 -11.70
N ALA A 255 0.52 10.08 -10.67
CA ALA A 255 0.46 11.54 -10.70
C ALA A 255 1.83 12.04 -11.16
N ALA A 256 1.86 12.95 -12.15
CA ALA A 256 3.12 13.48 -12.66
C ALA A 256 4.00 13.88 -11.46
N PRO A 257 5.30 13.55 -11.46
CA PRO A 257 6.14 13.78 -10.30
C PRO A 257 6.06 15.25 -9.95
N VAL A 258 5.53 15.52 -8.76
CA VAL A 258 5.30 16.86 -8.21
C VAL A 258 6.57 17.71 -8.33
N LEU A 259 7.74 17.09 -8.16
CA LEU A 259 9.05 17.71 -8.26
C LEU A 259 9.79 17.20 -9.51
N THR A 260 9.64 17.88 -10.64
CA THR A 260 10.41 17.60 -11.86
C THR A 260 11.88 17.99 -11.68
N ALA A 261 12.78 17.46 -12.53
CA ALA A 261 14.20 17.83 -12.50
C ALA A 261 14.44 19.33 -12.75
N ALA A 262 13.63 19.95 -13.63
CA ALA A 262 13.70 21.38 -13.92
C ALA A 262 13.24 22.23 -12.72
N LEU A 263 12.13 21.86 -12.08
CA LEU A 263 11.64 22.53 -10.88
C LEU A 263 12.64 22.39 -9.72
N ARG A 264 13.23 21.20 -9.54
CA ARG A 264 14.28 20.95 -8.56
C ARG A 264 15.50 21.85 -8.78
N ASP A 265 15.95 22.02 -10.03
CA ASP A 265 17.06 22.92 -10.35
C ASP A 265 16.74 24.37 -9.95
N LYS A 266 15.55 24.88 -10.33
CA LYS A 266 15.10 26.23 -9.94
C LYS A 266 15.10 26.40 -8.42
N LEU A 267 14.44 25.49 -7.69
CA LEU A 267 14.32 25.56 -6.23
C LEU A 267 15.68 25.49 -5.53
N SER A 268 16.62 24.71 -6.09
CA SER A 268 17.97 24.60 -5.54
C SER A 268 18.76 25.91 -5.63
N ARG A 269 18.33 26.88 -6.44
CA ARG A 269 19.03 28.17 -6.62
C ARG A 269 18.44 29.32 -5.81
N VAL A 270 17.28 29.11 -5.19
CA VAL A 270 16.56 30.14 -4.44
C VAL A 270 16.79 29.98 -2.94
N PRO A 271 17.05 31.07 -2.19
CA PRO A 271 17.09 31.03 -0.73
C PRO A 271 15.72 30.75 -0.12
N VAL A 272 15.68 30.05 1.01
CA VAL A 272 14.45 29.78 1.77
C VAL A 272 13.72 31.08 2.13
N ALA A 273 14.44 32.14 2.48
CA ALA A 273 13.87 33.45 2.77
C ALA A 273 13.05 34.05 1.60
N ALA A 274 13.53 33.88 0.36
CA ALA A 274 12.84 34.38 -0.84
C ALA A 274 11.55 33.59 -1.11
N LEU A 275 11.59 32.26 -0.96
CA LEU A 275 10.40 31.40 -1.05
C LEU A 275 9.36 31.78 0.01
N SER A 276 9.79 32.00 1.25
CA SER A 276 8.93 32.46 2.35
C SER A 276 8.23 33.78 2.02
N GLY A 277 8.98 34.77 1.50
CA GLY A 277 8.41 36.04 1.07
C GLY A 277 7.33 35.89 -0.02
N GLN A 278 7.53 34.98 -0.97
CA GLN A 278 6.58 34.73 -2.06
C GLN A 278 5.33 33.95 -1.62
N LEU A 279 5.47 32.98 -0.70
CA LEU A 279 4.35 32.27 -0.11
C LEU A 279 3.50 33.21 0.77
N ARG A 280 4.15 34.10 1.54
CA ARG A 280 3.46 35.13 2.32
C ARG A 280 2.64 36.08 1.46
N LYS A 281 3.15 36.50 0.30
CA LYS A 281 2.39 37.32 -0.68
C LYS A 281 1.13 36.60 -1.18
N ARG A 282 1.08 35.27 -1.11
CA ARG A 282 -0.06 34.40 -1.47
C ARG A 282 -0.93 34.01 -0.28
N GLY A 283 -0.69 34.60 0.90
CA GLY A 283 -1.48 34.38 2.11
C GLY A 283 -1.03 33.18 2.97
N LEU A 284 0.09 32.54 2.62
CA LEU A 284 0.63 31.40 3.35
C LEU A 284 1.76 31.87 4.28
N ASN A 285 1.48 31.92 5.60
CA ASN A 285 2.43 32.40 6.61
C ASN A 285 3.06 31.26 7.41
N ASP A 286 2.31 30.19 7.68
CA ASP A 286 2.72 29.06 8.53
C ASP A 286 3.28 27.91 7.67
N VAL A 287 4.40 28.18 6.98
CA VAL A 287 5.03 27.27 6.00
C VAL A 287 6.48 26.92 6.34
N THR A 288 7.01 27.40 7.46
CA THR A 288 8.38 27.09 7.92
C THR A 288 8.36 26.05 9.02
N ILE A 289 9.25 25.07 8.97
CA ILE A 289 9.44 24.14 10.09
C ILE A 289 10.32 24.87 11.10
N ASP A 290 9.71 25.34 12.18
CA ASP A 290 10.41 26.15 13.17
C ASP A 290 11.23 25.29 14.14
N GLY A 291 12.30 25.89 14.67
CA GLY A 291 13.14 25.26 15.69
C GLY A 291 14.08 24.17 15.18
N VAL A 292 14.20 23.98 13.86
CA VAL A 292 15.17 23.04 13.27
C VAL A 292 16.34 23.77 12.63
N HIS A 293 17.53 23.21 12.78
CA HIS A 293 18.76 23.75 12.22
C HIS A 293 19.57 22.66 11.54
N ALA A 294 20.33 23.04 10.51
CA ALA A 294 21.22 22.13 9.82
C ALA A 294 22.27 21.57 10.80
N LEU A 295 22.29 20.25 10.96
CA LEU A 295 23.27 19.56 11.79
C LEU A 295 24.70 19.75 11.25
N THR A 296 24.83 19.81 9.92
CA THR A 296 26.07 20.16 9.24
C THR A 296 25.93 21.56 8.60
N PRO A 297 26.73 22.56 9.01
CA PRO A 297 26.67 23.91 8.44
C PRO A 297 26.81 23.91 6.91
N GLY A 298 26.02 24.74 6.24
CA GLY A 298 26.02 24.84 4.77
C GLY A 298 25.22 23.74 4.05
N SER A 299 24.59 22.82 4.78
CA SER A 299 23.69 21.83 4.17
C SER A 299 22.54 22.52 3.45
N ARG A 300 22.25 22.05 2.24
CA ARG A 300 21.06 22.43 1.47
C ARG A 300 20.42 21.20 0.87
N PHE A 301 19.09 21.24 0.71
CA PHE A 301 18.37 20.17 0.05
C PHE A 301 17.09 20.69 -0.61
N VAL A 302 16.60 19.90 -1.57
CA VAL A 302 15.26 19.99 -2.14
C VAL A 302 14.72 18.58 -2.26
N GLY A 303 13.48 18.32 -1.90
CA GLY A 303 12.87 17.00 -2.07
C GLY A 303 11.40 16.97 -1.69
N THR A 304 10.74 15.84 -1.88
CA THR A 304 9.32 15.64 -1.53
C THR A 304 9.17 14.98 -0.16
N ALA A 305 8.14 15.35 0.60
CA ALA A 305 7.94 14.88 1.96
C ALA A 305 7.53 13.41 2.02
N ARG A 306 8.20 12.64 2.88
CA ARG A 306 7.69 11.39 3.47
C ARG A 306 7.61 11.57 4.97
N THR A 307 6.42 11.42 5.54
CA THR A 307 6.16 11.83 6.92
C THR A 307 6.20 10.66 7.89
N LEU A 308 6.67 10.92 9.11
CA LEU A 308 6.70 10.00 10.23
C LEU A 308 6.21 10.71 11.48
N ARG A 309 5.18 10.16 12.11
CA ARG A 309 4.58 10.73 13.32
C ARG A 309 4.97 9.95 14.57
N PHE A 310 5.37 10.67 15.60
CA PHE A 310 5.55 10.14 16.94
C PHE A 310 4.44 10.59 17.88
N VAL A 311 4.09 9.71 18.82
CA VAL A 311 3.18 10.03 19.93
C VAL A 311 3.93 10.04 21.28
N PRO A 312 3.35 10.66 22.33
CA PRO A 312 3.91 10.58 23.67
C PRO A 312 4.17 9.16 24.13
N HIS A 313 5.29 8.99 24.83
CA HIS A 313 5.62 7.71 25.43
C HIS A 313 4.53 7.23 26.39
N ARG A 314 4.13 5.96 26.21
CA ARG A 314 3.37 5.16 27.17
C ARG A 314 3.89 3.73 27.08
N GLU A 315 4.17 3.11 28.22
CA GLU A 315 4.93 1.86 28.32
C GLU A 315 4.28 0.72 27.53
N ASP A 316 2.95 0.58 27.60
CA ASP A 316 2.18 -0.43 26.87
C ASP A 316 2.17 -0.20 25.35
N LEU A 317 2.12 1.07 24.92
CA LEU A 317 2.20 1.45 23.51
C LEU A 317 3.60 1.20 22.95
N PHE A 318 4.64 1.51 23.72
CA PHE A 318 6.00 1.21 23.31
C PHE A 318 6.26 -0.30 23.22
N ALA A 319 5.71 -1.09 24.15
CA ALA A 319 5.82 -2.55 24.10
C ALA A 319 5.19 -3.13 22.82
N SER A 320 4.09 -2.55 22.34
CA SER A 320 3.35 -3.02 21.16
C SER A 320 3.86 -2.44 19.83
N HIS A 321 4.36 -1.20 19.82
CA HIS A 321 4.69 -0.46 18.59
C HIS A 321 6.15 -0.01 18.49
N GLY A 322 6.91 -0.04 19.59
CA GLY A 322 8.28 0.47 19.65
C GLY A 322 9.35 -0.51 19.15
N GLY A 323 9.11 -1.81 19.24
CA GLY A 323 10.04 -2.87 18.83
C GLY A 323 9.92 -3.31 17.37
N GLY A 324 10.76 -4.28 16.96
CA GLY A 324 10.64 -4.94 15.66
C GLY A 324 10.70 -3.98 14.45
N GLN A 325 9.92 -4.26 13.42
CA GLN A 325 9.75 -3.40 12.23
C GLN A 325 8.67 -2.33 12.48
N ASN A 326 8.97 -1.43 13.42
CA ASN A 326 8.10 -0.30 13.82
C ASN A 326 7.92 0.75 12.70
N ALA A 327 7.07 1.76 12.94
CA ALA A 327 6.79 2.83 11.98
C ALA A 327 8.04 3.60 11.55
N GLN A 328 8.98 3.85 12.47
CA GLN A 328 10.25 4.51 12.15
C GLN A 328 11.05 3.69 11.13
N LYS A 329 11.30 2.41 11.40
CA LYS A 329 12.07 1.57 10.45
C LYS A 329 11.37 1.44 9.10
N ARG A 330 10.04 1.32 9.08
CA ARG A 330 9.26 1.31 7.84
C ARG A 330 9.45 2.59 7.03
N ALA A 331 9.40 3.77 7.66
CA ALA A 331 9.63 5.04 6.98
C ALA A 331 11.02 5.10 6.32
N PHE A 332 12.06 4.69 7.04
CA PHE A 332 13.44 4.68 6.53
C PHE A 332 13.69 3.59 5.48
N ASP A 333 12.97 2.47 5.53
CA ASP A 333 13.07 1.42 4.50
C ASP A 333 12.27 1.76 3.24
N ALA A 334 11.21 2.55 3.34
CA ALA A 334 10.33 2.92 2.24
C ALA A 334 10.77 4.18 1.49
N VAL A 335 11.61 5.04 2.09
CA VAL A 335 12.04 6.31 1.47
C VAL A 335 12.61 6.13 0.06
N GLU A 336 12.23 6.96 -0.89
CA GLU A 336 12.69 6.89 -2.27
C GLU A 336 13.78 7.93 -2.57
N GLU A 337 14.44 7.76 -3.71
CA GLU A 337 15.50 8.68 -4.16
C GLU A 337 14.93 10.11 -4.28
N GLY A 338 15.54 11.06 -3.59
CA GLY A 338 15.14 12.47 -3.62
C GLY A 338 13.97 12.85 -2.69
N GLU A 339 13.46 11.93 -1.87
CA GLU A 339 12.49 12.22 -0.81
C GLU A 339 13.16 12.72 0.49
N VAL A 340 12.39 13.43 1.31
CA VAL A 340 12.81 13.97 2.61
C VAL A 340 12.00 13.29 3.70
N ILE A 341 12.67 12.64 4.65
CA ILE A 341 11.99 12.06 5.81
C ILE A 341 11.69 13.18 6.81
N VAL A 342 10.42 13.51 7.02
CA VAL A 342 9.95 14.55 7.94
C VAL A 342 9.36 13.90 9.19
N ILE A 343 9.96 14.17 10.34
CA ILE A 343 9.65 13.49 11.60
C ILE A 343 9.03 14.49 12.59
N GLU A 344 7.72 14.36 12.81
CA GLU A 344 7.01 15.04 13.91
C GLU A 344 7.32 14.33 15.22
N ALA A 345 8.23 14.93 15.98
CA ALA A 345 8.56 14.62 17.36
C ALA A 345 7.75 15.46 18.37
N ARG A 346 6.91 16.39 17.88
CA ARG A 346 6.06 17.30 18.67
C ARG A 346 6.88 18.37 19.40
N GLY A 347 8.02 18.76 18.85
CA GLY A 347 8.99 19.65 19.50
C GLY A 347 9.71 19.06 20.72
N GLU A 348 9.58 17.75 20.99
CA GLU A 348 10.20 17.10 22.15
C GLU A 348 11.66 16.72 21.85
N THR A 349 12.60 17.35 22.57
CA THR A 349 14.04 17.21 22.36
C THR A 349 14.73 16.31 23.39
N GLY A 350 14.00 15.80 24.40
CA GLY A 350 14.54 14.96 25.48
C GLY A 350 14.85 13.51 25.10
N SER A 351 14.88 13.17 23.81
CA SER A 351 15.17 11.85 23.24
C SER A 351 15.45 11.96 21.74
N GLY A 352 16.26 11.04 21.20
CA GLY A 352 16.55 10.97 19.77
C GLY A 352 15.40 10.34 18.96
N THR A 353 15.01 10.97 17.85
CA THR A 353 14.11 10.41 16.82
C THR A 353 14.87 9.82 15.64
N LEU A 354 16.19 9.98 15.61
CA LEU A 354 17.12 9.50 14.60
C LEU A 354 18.43 9.06 15.28
N GLY A 355 19.13 8.10 14.66
CA GLY A 355 20.52 7.74 14.96
C GLY A 355 21.27 7.38 13.68
N ASP A 356 22.56 7.07 13.82
CA ASP A 356 23.50 6.79 12.73
C ASP A 356 23.03 5.70 11.76
N ILE A 357 22.55 4.55 12.24
CA ILE A 357 22.10 3.43 11.39
C ILE A 357 20.95 3.84 10.47
N LEU A 358 20.00 4.62 10.99
CA LEU A 358 18.86 5.11 10.21
C LEU A 358 19.32 6.18 9.21
N ALA A 359 20.26 7.05 9.60
CA ALA A 359 20.85 8.03 8.68
C ALA A 359 21.60 7.32 7.53
N ILE A 360 22.39 6.29 7.82
CA ILE A 360 23.08 5.45 6.82
C ILE A 360 22.06 4.82 5.87
N ARG A 361 20.95 4.30 6.39
CA ARG A 361 19.89 3.70 5.57
C ARG A 361 19.25 4.72 4.62
N ALA A 362 18.89 5.90 5.13
CA ALA A 362 18.35 6.98 4.31
C ALA A 362 19.34 7.41 3.22
N HIS A 363 20.62 7.54 3.56
CA HIS A 363 21.67 7.89 2.61
C HIS A 363 21.86 6.80 1.53
N ALA A 364 21.89 5.52 1.91
CA ALA A 364 21.99 4.41 0.96
C ALA A 364 20.80 4.33 -0.01
N ARG A 365 19.64 4.84 0.41
CA ARG A 365 18.44 4.98 -0.42
C ARG A 365 18.37 6.31 -1.18
N LYS A 366 19.41 7.14 -1.05
CA LYS A 366 19.54 8.47 -1.69
C LYS A 366 18.40 9.43 -1.34
N ALA A 367 17.93 9.37 -0.10
CA ALA A 367 17.03 10.40 0.43
C ALA A 367 17.71 11.77 0.33
N ALA A 368 16.94 12.81 0.01
CA ALA A 368 17.42 14.18 -0.12
C ALA A 368 17.82 14.78 1.24
N ALA A 369 17.07 14.48 2.30
CA ALA A 369 17.34 14.95 3.66
C ALA A 369 16.54 14.18 4.72
N ILE A 370 16.86 14.46 5.99
CA ILE A 370 16.03 14.12 7.15
C ILE A 370 15.73 15.41 7.92
N VAL A 371 14.47 15.65 8.24
CA VAL A 371 14.02 16.81 9.02
C VAL A 371 13.28 16.29 10.26
N THR A 372 13.62 16.79 11.44
CA THR A 372 12.90 16.45 12.68
C THR A 372 12.84 17.65 13.61
N ASP A 373 11.67 17.94 14.17
CA ASP A 373 11.53 18.91 15.25
C ASP A 373 11.91 18.33 16.64
N GLY A 374 12.51 17.13 16.65
CA GLY A 374 13.02 16.46 17.85
C GLY A 374 14.54 16.35 17.88
N GLY A 375 15.03 15.58 18.85
CA GLY A 375 16.47 15.37 19.03
C GLY A 375 17.07 14.34 18.06
N VAL A 376 18.38 14.45 17.79
CA VAL A 376 19.17 13.45 17.06
C VAL A 376 20.19 12.80 17.99
N ARG A 377 20.23 11.47 17.98
CA ARG A 377 21.25 10.70 18.70
C ARG A 377 22.50 10.52 17.83
N ASP A 378 23.66 10.41 18.47
CA ASP A 378 24.95 10.14 17.82
C ASP A 378 25.24 11.16 16.73
N ALA A 379 24.99 12.44 17.04
CA ALA A 379 24.94 13.55 16.10
C ALA A 379 26.22 13.69 15.25
N GLU A 380 27.40 13.46 15.83
CA GLU A 380 28.67 13.46 15.08
C GLU A 380 28.73 12.32 14.04
N ALA A 381 28.27 11.12 14.41
CA ALA A 381 28.23 9.98 13.49
C ALA A 381 27.17 10.19 12.40
N VAL A 382 26.01 10.75 12.74
CA VAL A 382 24.96 11.14 11.78
C VAL A 382 25.49 12.19 10.80
N ALA A 383 26.18 13.22 11.29
CA ALA A 383 26.79 14.24 10.43
C ALA A 383 27.83 13.63 9.47
N ALA A 384 28.63 12.67 9.93
CA ALA A 384 29.62 11.98 9.11
C ALA A 384 29.03 11.11 7.98
N VAL A 385 27.73 10.78 8.01
CA VAL A 385 27.04 10.08 6.91
C VAL A 385 26.97 10.94 5.64
N GLY A 386 26.93 12.27 5.78
CA GLY A 386 26.88 13.20 4.65
C GLY A 386 25.49 13.40 4.02
N ILE A 387 24.43 12.87 4.64
CA ILE A 387 23.04 13.25 4.31
C ILE A 387 22.67 14.55 5.06
N PRO A 388 22.01 15.53 4.41
CA PRO A 388 21.48 16.71 5.10
C PRO A 388 20.50 16.31 6.22
N VAL A 389 20.76 16.76 7.44
CA VAL A 389 19.87 16.56 8.60
C VAL A 389 19.55 17.90 9.23
N PHE A 390 18.27 18.17 9.43
CA PHE A 390 17.76 19.36 10.11
C PHE A 390 17.05 18.93 11.40
N THR A 391 17.49 19.44 12.54
CA THR A 391 17.06 18.97 13.86
C THR A 391 16.95 20.10 14.88
N ALA A 392 16.12 19.90 15.91
CA ALA A 392 16.08 20.76 17.09
C ALA A 392 17.29 20.59 18.03
N GLY A 393 18.15 19.59 17.79
CA GLY A 393 19.46 19.50 18.41
C GLY A 393 19.90 18.08 18.77
N PRO A 394 21.14 17.89 19.24
CA PRO A 394 21.64 16.60 19.66
C PRO A 394 21.04 16.16 21.00
N HIS A 395 20.78 14.86 21.17
CA HIS A 395 20.38 14.28 22.45
C HIS A 395 20.89 12.83 22.62
N PRO A 396 21.46 12.43 23.77
CA PRO A 396 22.09 11.12 23.94
C PRO A 396 21.10 9.95 24.13
N ALA A 397 19.86 10.21 24.54
CA ALA A 397 18.91 9.14 24.83
C ALA A 397 18.30 8.49 23.59
N VAL A 398 18.08 7.17 23.69
CA VAL A 398 17.51 6.32 22.64
C VAL A 398 16.00 6.48 22.47
N LEU A 399 15.50 5.93 21.35
CA LEU A 399 14.09 5.70 21.11
C LEU A 399 13.43 4.95 22.29
N GLY A 400 12.20 5.33 22.65
CA GLY A 400 11.44 4.71 23.74
C GLY A 400 11.56 5.40 25.09
N ARG A 401 12.24 6.56 25.16
CA ARG A 401 12.25 7.41 26.37
C ARG A 401 11.07 8.39 26.41
N ARG A 402 10.83 9.08 25.29
CA ARG A 402 9.80 10.14 25.16
C ARG A 402 8.81 9.91 24.01
N HIS A 403 9.07 8.89 23.20
CA HIS A 403 8.58 8.74 21.84
C HIS A 403 8.12 7.30 21.60
N VAL A 404 6.95 7.15 20.99
CA VAL A 404 6.54 5.91 20.30
C VAL A 404 6.37 6.24 18.81
N PRO A 405 7.06 5.56 17.88
CA PRO A 405 6.78 5.69 16.45
C PRO A 405 5.39 5.14 16.17
N TRP A 406 4.51 5.94 15.57
CA TRP A 406 3.09 5.61 15.48
C TRP A 406 2.67 5.21 14.06
N GLU A 407 2.81 6.14 13.12
CA GLU A 407 2.33 5.98 11.75
C GLU A 407 3.19 6.77 10.76
N THR A 408 3.11 6.41 9.48
CA THR A 408 3.86 7.00 8.37
C THR A 408 2.91 7.45 7.28
N ASP A 409 3.37 8.35 6.42
CA ASP A 409 2.64 8.77 5.21
C ASP A 409 1.25 9.38 5.52
N VAL A 410 1.18 10.16 6.60
CA VAL A 410 0.01 10.96 7.01
C VAL A 410 0.38 12.45 7.13
N ALA A 411 -0.61 13.34 7.18
CA ALA A 411 -0.34 14.73 7.54
C ALA A 411 0.25 14.84 8.96
N VAL A 412 1.31 15.62 9.12
CA VAL A 412 2.02 15.82 10.40
C VAL A 412 2.23 17.30 10.73
N GLY A 413 2.37 17.63 12.02
CA GLY A 413 2.62 18.99 12.51
C GLY A 413 4.08 19.18 12.96
N CYS A 414 5.03 19.18 12.02
CA CYS A 414 6.46 19.28 12.34
C CYS A 414 6.89 20.73 12.54
N GLY A 415 7.43 21.08 13.71
CA GLY A 415 7.93 22.44 13.98
C GLY A 415 6.85 23.51 13.82
N GLY A 416 5.59 23.19 14.17
CA GLY A 416 4.45 24.10 14.05
C GLY A 416 3.80 24.19 12.67
N THR A 417 4.41 23.60 11.64
CA THR A 417 3.90 23.62 10.26
C THR A 417 3.28 22.29 9.86
N THR A 418 2.18 22.35 9.12
CA THR A 418 1.55 21.15 8.53
C THR A 418 2.37 20.69 7.34
N VAL A 419 2.72 19.40 7.32
CA VAL A 419 3.41 18.75 6.21
C VAL A 419 2.59 17.56 5.75
N GLU A 420 2.17 17.57 4.49
CA GLU A 420 1.51 16.44 3.84
C GLU A 420 2.54 15.60 3.07
N PRO A 421 2.34 14.27 2.97
CA PRO A 421 3.13 13.45 2.05
C PRO A 421 3.11 14.02 0.62
N GLY A 422 4.28 14.18 0.02
CA GLY A 422 4.42 14.76 -1.32
C GLY A 422 4.61 16.28 -1.37
N ASP A 423 4.48 17.01 -0.26
CA ASP A 423 4.85 18.43 -0.19
C ASP A 423 6.33 18.63 -0.59
N ILE A 424 6.66 19.76 -1.21
CA ILE A 424 8.05 20.06 -1.58
C ILE A 424 8.73 20.76 -0.41
N LEU A 425 9.83 20.20 0.09
CA LEU A 425 10.66 20.84 1.09
C LEU A 425 11.93 21.42 0.47
N VAL A 426 12.27 22.63 0.89
CA VAL A 426 13.56 23.27 0.61
C VAL A 426 14.21 23.63 1.95
N GLY A 427 15.48 23.28 2.13
CA GLY A 427 16.23 23.65 3.32
C GLY A 427 17.57 24.28 2.98
N ASP A 428 17.94 25.28 3.77
CA ASP A 428 19.25 25.93 3.73
C ASP A 428 19.68 26.44 5.13
N GLY A 429 20.64 27.38 5.19
CA GLY A 429 21.13 27.90 6.45
C GLY A 429 20.08 28.63 7.31
N ASP A 430 19.00 29.13 6.71
CA ASP A 430 17.96 29.89 7.41
C ASP A 430 16.89 28.96 8.03
N GLY A 431 16.74 27.75 7.50
CA GLY A 431 15.77 26.78 8.01
C GLY A 431 15.22 25.86 6.92
N VAL A 432 14.00 25.37 7.15
CA VAL A 432 13.28 24.49 6.23
C VAL A 432 11.91 25.08 5.94
N ILE A 433 11.53 25.13 4.66
CA ILE A 433 10.24 25.61 4.19
C ILE A 433 9.49 24.53 3.43
N VAL A 434 8.17 24.52 3.60
CA VAL A 434 7.20 23.65 2.96
C VAL A 434 6.52 24.43 1.85
N VAL A 435 6.61 23.93 0.62
CA VAL A 435 6.05 24.54 -0.58
C VAL A 435 4.95 23.62 -1.11
N PRO A 436 3.68 24.05 -1.12
CA PRO A 436 2.60 23.27 -1.70
C PRO A 436 2.89 22.94 -3.18
N PRO A 437 2.75 21.67 -3.61
CA PRO A 437 3.01 21.22 -4.97
C PRO A 437 2.41 22.10 -6.07
N ALA A 438 1.14 22.48 -5.89
CA ALA A 438 0.38 23.27 -6.86
C ALA A 438 0.90 24.70 -7.06
N LEU A 439 1.70 25.21 -6.11
CA LEU A 439 2.23 26.59 -6.14
C LEU A 439 3.72 26.65 -6.47
N ALA A 440 4.41 25.51 -6.52
CA ALA A 440 5.87 25.49 -6.50
C ALA A 440 6.52 26.19 -7.71
N GLU A 441 6.04 25.95 -8.93
CA GLU A 441 6.54 26.64 -10.15
C GLU A 441 6.32 28.15 -10.07
N GLU A 442 5.11 28.58 -9.69
CA GLU A 442 4.77 30.00 -9.61
C GLU A 442 5.58 30.73 -8.53
N VAL A 443 5.76 30.09 -7.38
CA VAL A 443 6.52 30.63 -6.25
C VAL A 443 8.01 30.72 -6.58
N VAL A 444 8.59 29.67 -7.17
CA VAL A 444 10.03 29.68 -7.48
C VAL A 444 10.36 30.67 -8.59
N ASP A 445 9.52 30.81 -9.62
CA ASP A 445 9.74 31.77 -10.70
C ASP A 445 9.65 33.21 -10.17
N ALA A 446 8.66 33.48 -9.31
CA ALA A 446 8.53 34.78 -8.65
C ALA A 446 9.68 35.06 -7.67
N ALA A 447 10.21 34.03 -7.00
CA ALA A 447 11.35 34.18 -6.11
C ALA A 447 12.65 34.45 -6.88
N LEU A 448 12.91 33.72 -7.98
CA LEU A 448 14.05 33.98 -8.86
C LEU A 448 14.02 35.39 -9.46
N ALA A 449 12.85 35.88 -9.86
CA ALA A 449 12.68 37.24 -10.35
C ALA A 449 12.98 38.28 -9.25
N GLN A 450 12.48 38.06 -8.03
CA GLN A 450 12.75 38.95 -6.89
C GLN A 450 14.23 38.96 -6.51
N GLU A 451 14.91 37.81 -6.53
CA GLU A 451 16.35 37.73 -6.25
C GLU A 451 17.19 38.51 -7.26
N ALA A 452 16.79 38.52 -8.54
CA ALA A 452 17.45 39.33 -9.56
C ALA A 452 17.26 40.84 -9.31
N GLU A 453 16.05 41.25 -8.92
CA GLU A 453 15.76 42.64 -8.52
C GLU A 453 16.57 43.04 -7.28
N ASP A 454 16.58 42.20 -6.25
CA ASP A 454 17.24 42.48 -4.98
C ASP A 454 18.77 42.52 -5.13
N ALA A 455 19.34 41.67 -5.99
CA ALA A 455 20.76 41.72 -6.34
C ALA A 455 21.14 43.03 -7.04
N TRP A 456 20.31 43.52 -7.97
CA TRP A 456 20.52 44.81 -8.62
C TRP A 456 20.40 45.97 -7.63
N VAL A 457 19.38 45.95 -6.76
CA VAL A 457 19.23 46.94 -5.67
C VAL A 457 20.45 46.95 -4.77
N ALA A 458 20.94 45.77 -4.35
CA ALA A 458 22.13 45.65 -3.53
C ALA A 458 23.37 46.27 -4.21
N GLN A 459 23.50 46.10 -5.52
CA GLN A 459 24.56 46.72 -6.31
C GLN A 459 24.44 48.26 -6.32
N GLN A 460 23.24 48.81 -6.50
CA GLN A 460 23.01 50.26 -6.49
C GLN A 460 23.29 50.87 -5.10
N VAL A 461 22.92 50.16 -4.02
CA VAL A 461 23.25 50.58 -2.64
C VAL A 461 24.77 50.53 -2.42
N ALA A 462 25.43 49.45 -2.86
CA ALA A 462 26.89 49.31 -2.76
C ALA A 462 27.64 50.39 -3.57
N SER A 463 27.05 50.89 -4.66
CA SER A 463 27.58 52.02 -5.43
C SER A 463 27.29 53.39 -4.82
N GLY A 464 26.71 53.44 -3.61
CA GLY A 464 26.52 54.66 -2.83
C GLY A 464 25.15 55.33 -2.95
N HIS A 465 24.17 54.73 -3.63
CA HIS A 465 22.81 55.29 -3.69
C HIS A 465 22.06 55.06 -2.36
N PRO A 466 21.19 56.01 -1.94
CA PRO A 466 20.40 55.85 -0.73
C PRO A 466 19.32 54.77 -0.89
N VAL A 467 19.03 54.04 0.20
CA VAL A 467 18.00 52.99 0.22
C VAL A 467 16.59 53.55 0.05
N ASN A 468 16.36 54.81 0.45
CA ASN A 468 15.05 55.45 0.37
C ASN A 468 14.56 55.57 -1.08
N GLY A 469 13.43 54.93 -1.39
CA GLY A 469 12.87 54.85 -2.75
C GLY A 469 13.53 53.81 -3.65
N LEU A 470 14.61 53.15 -3.21
CA LEU A 470 15.29 52.07 -3.92
C LEU A 470 14.86 50.69 -3.38
N PHE A 471 14.52 50.57 -2.08
CA PHE A 471 14.01 49.34 -1.47
C PHE A 471 12.80 49.63 -0.55
N PRO A 472 11.55 49.38 -1.01
CA PRO A 472 11.17 48.92 -2.34
C PRO A 472 11.37 50.01 -3.42
N MET A 473 11.65 49.60 -4.66
CA MET A 473 11.86 50.51 -5.80
C MET A 473 10.62 51.35 -6.10
N ASN A 474 10.82 52.67 -6.22
CA ASN A 474 9.84 53.61 -6.75
C ASN A 474 9.78 53.54 -8.30
N ALA A 475 8.93 54.36 -8.92
CA ALA A 475 8.75 54.36 -10.37
C ALA A 475 10.03 54.69 -11.17
N GLU A 476 10.90 55.56 -10.64
CA GLU A 476 12.16 55.96 -11.29
C GLU A 476 13.16 54.81 -11.31
N TRP A 477 13.39 54.20 -10.14
CA TRP A 477 14.31 53.06 -10.01
C TRP A 477 13.83 51.82 -10.76
N ARG A 478 12.51 51.59 -10.79
CA ARG A 478 11.93 50.50 -11.58
C ARG A 478 12.14 50.69 -13.08
N ALA A 479 11.92 51.90 -13.60
CA ALA A 479 12.18 52.19 -15.01
C ALA A 479 13.66 51.99 -15.38
N ARG A 480 14.57 52.32 -14.47
CA ARG A 480 16.01 52.12 -14.66
C ARG A 480 16.37 50.62 -14.70
N TYR A 481 15.91 49.83 -13.73
CA TYR A 481 16.10 48.38 -13.71
C TYR A 481 15.61 47.71 -15.00
N GLU A 482 14.39 48.05 -15.45
CA GLU A 482 13.80 47.51 -16.67
C GLU A 482 14.59 47.90 -17.95
N SER A 483 15.22 49.08 -17.96
CA SER A 483 16.04 49.54 -19.09
C SER A 483 17.41 48.85 -19.15
N GLU A 484 18.02 48.56 -18.00
CA GLU A 484 19.33 47.90 -17.88
C GLU A 484 19.24 46.37 -18.06
N GLY A 485 18.08 45.76 -17.80
CA GLY A 485 17.84 44.32 -17.99
C GLY A 485 17.48 43.87 -19.41
N ARG A 486 17.33 44.79 -20.38
CA ARG A 486 17.02 44.50 -21.81
C ARG A 486 18.22 44.62 -22.75
N SER A 487 19.42 44.86 -22.21
CA SER A 487 20.71 44.88 -22.93
C SER A 487 21.54 43.67 -22.52
#